data_AF-A0A2D5YXG1-F1
#
_entry.id   AF-A0A2D5YXG1-F1
#
_cell.length_a   1.000
_cell.length_b   1.000
_cell.length_c   1.000
_cell.angle_alpha   90.00
_cell.angle_beta   90.00
_cell.angle_gamma   90.00
#
_symmetry.space_group_name_H-M   'P 1'
#
loop_
_entity.id
_entity.type
_entity.pdbx_description
1 polymer ?
#
loop_
_entity_poly.entity_id
_entity_poly.type
_entity_poly.pdbx_seq_one_letter_code
_entity_poly.pdbx_strand_id
1 'polypeptide(L)'
;MLLATSPAASGSTVVSLSDNNSTALIDLSPNQGPPDPNALGGQYSWVVDDIEHVYQQWFWYRIGSTGPEAPLDDLGLADHRVLDRDGEAGNEKVIALYTDEDIEVVLSFVLSGGATGSRSSDILEVIEITNQTTSAIDMSFFQYVDFDLGGTSNDASVEIQGGNTAIHEDFNLRVAETAVVPVPSHYEAGFAAPILGALTDADADTLADNAGPVGPGDLAWAFQWDLHINPGQTHVIAKNKTFHSDADPTNEEIPAPAAVGGGLMLMLGVIKRRRHGH
;
A
#
# COMPACT_ATOMS: atom_id res chain seq x y z
N MET A 1 26.44 11.68 -33.03
CA MET A 1 25.16 10.96 -33.21
C MET A 1 24.41 11.14 -31.90
N LEU A 2 23.47 12.08 -31.88
CA LEU A 2 22.72 12.47 -30.69
C LEU A 2 21.58 11.44 -30.55
N LEU A 3 21.61 10.58 -29.53
CA LEU A 3 20.44 9.77 -29.19
C LEU A 3 19.43 10.71 -28.51
N ALA A 4 18.33 10.99 -29.20
CA ALA A 4 17.16 11.57 -28.58
C ALA A 4 16.45 10.46 -27.80
N THR A 5 16.31 10.62 -26.50
CA THR A 5 15.34 9.89 -25.69
C THR A 5 13.96 10.44 -26.04
N SER A 6 13.07 9.58 -26.51
CA SER A 6 11.65 9.92 -26.65
C SER A 6 11.06 10.10 -25.24
N PRO A 7 10.23 11.12 -24.97
CA PRO A 7 9.49 11.18 -23.71
C PRO A 7 8.56 9.97 -23.61
N ALA A 8 8.47 9.40 -22.41
CA ALA A 8 7.51 8.35 -22.09
C ALA A 8 6.08 8.86 -22.37
N ALA A 9 5.24 8.00 -22.96
CA ALA A 9 3.86 8.33 -23.25
C ALA A 9 3.08 8.51 -21.95
N SER A 10 2.44 9.67 -21.78
CA SER A 10 1.43 9.96 -20.74
C SER A 10 0.16 9.17 -21.08
N GLY A 11 0.11 7.93 -20.60
CA GLY A 11 -1.06 7.06 -20.68
C GLY A 11 -1.42 6.58 -19.29
N SER A 12 -2.72 6.55 -18.99
CA SER A 12 -3.21 5.94 -17.75
C SER A 12 -2.80 4.47 -17.71
N THR A 13 -2.23 4.04 -16.59
CA THR A 13 -1.75 2.67 -16.34
C THR A 13 -2.54 2.07 -15.19
N VAL A 14 -3.79 1.67 -15.47
CA VAL A 14 -4.62 0.97 -14.49
C VAL A 14 -4.42 -0.54 -14.64
N VAL A 15 -4.17 -1.20 -13.52
CA VAL A 15 -4.06 -2.65 -13.42
C VAL A 15 -5.30 -3.20 -12.73
N SER A 16 -5.87 -4.27 -13.30
CA SER A 16 -6.91 -5.07 -12.67
C SER A 16 -6.32 -6.37 -12.16
N LEU A 17 -6.54 -6.63 -10.88
CA LEU A 17 -6.35 -7.94 -10.27
C LEU A 17 -7.72 -8.61 -10.08
N SER A 18 -7.77 -9.93 -10.20
CA SER A 18 -8.98 -10.72 -9.99
C SER A 18 -8.62 -12.11 -9.49
N ASP A 19 -9.27 -12.55 -8.43
CA ASP A 19 -9.16 -13.90 -7.91
C ASP A 19 -10.52 -14.31 -7.32
N ASN A 20 -11.10 -15.40 -7.82
CA ASN A 20 -12.38 -15.95 -7.36
C ASN A 20 -13.49 -14.90 -7.15
N ASN A 21 -13.82 -14.57 -5.89
CA ASN A 21 -14.88 -13.64 -5.53
C ASN A 21 -14.45 -12.17 -5.48
N SER A 22 -13.20 -11.88 -5.83
CA SER A 22 -12.54 -10.62 -5.51
C SER A 22 -11.90 -9.98 -6.74
N THR A 23 -12.03 -8.66 -6.85
CA THR A 23 -11.30 -7.86 -7.85
C THR A 23 -10.75 -6.59 -7.23
N ALA A 24 -9.56 -6.16 -7.64
CA ALA A 24 -8.97 -4.90 -7.21
C ALA A 24 -8.48 -4.09 -8.42
N LEU A 25 -8.65 -2.78 -8.37
CA LEU A 25 -8.10 -1.86 -9.37
C LEU A 25 -7.04 -0.98 -8.73
N ILE A 26 -5.89 -0.89 -9.41
CA ILE A 26 -4.73 -0.13 -8.95
C ILE A 26 -4.30 0.80 -10.09
N ASP A 27 -4.35 2.11 -9.85
CA ASP A 27 -3.78 3.11 -10.77
C ASP A 27 -2.28 3.27 -10.48
N LEU A 28 -1.47 2.96 -11.50
CA LEU A 28 -0.02 3.12 -11.48
C LEU A 28 0.45 4.31 -12.30
N SER A 29 -0.47 5.13 -12.80
CA SER A 29 -0.15 6.27 -13.65
C SER A 29 0.80 7.23 -12.91
N PRO A 30 1.85 7.75 -13.57
CA PRO A 30 2.62 8.85 -13.01
C PRO A 30 1.72 10.05 -12.72
N ASN A 31 2.05 10.84 -11.70
CA ASN A 31 1.31 12.05 -11.40
C ASN A 31 1.31 13.00 -12.62
N GLN A 32 0.13 13.40 -13.09
CA GLN A 32 -0.03 14.22 -14.31
C GLN A 32 -0.22 15.71 -14.00
N GLY A 33 -0.10 16.16 -12.75
CA GLY A 33 -0.40 17.55 -12.42
C GLY A 33 -0.13 17.96 -10.97
N PRO A 34 -0.55 19.17 -10.57
CA PRO A 34 -0.50 19.56 -9.15
C PRO A 34 -1.30 18.56 -8.31
N PRO A 35 -0.97 18.40 -7.02
CA PRO A 35 -1.72 17.51 -6.11
C PRO A 35 -3.21 17.83 -6.21
N ASP A 36 -3.97 16.89 -6.78
CA ASP A 36 -5.42 16.90 -6.73
C ASP A 36 -5.81 15.94 -5.61
N PRO A 37 -6.45 16.40 -4.52
CA PRO A 37 -6.88 15.51 -3.46
C PRO A 37 -7.92 14.47 -3.94
N ASN A 38 -8.44 14.61 -5.16
CA ASN A 38 -9.32 13.64 -5.82
C ASN A 38 -8.59 12.80 -6.90
N ALA A 39 -7.30 13.04 -7.16
CA ALA A 39 -6.52 12.16 -8.02
C ALA A 39 -6.22 10.87 -7.25
N LEU A 40 -6.89 9.80 -7.67
CA LEU A 40 -6.74 8.48 -7.10
C LEU A 40 -5.48 7.82 -7.66
N GLY A 41 -4.34 8.06 -7.02
CA GLY A 41 -3.19 7.17 -7.14
C GLY A 41 -3.44 5.88 -6.36
N GLY A 42 -2.96 4.74 -6.86
CA GLY A 42 -2.99 3.50 -6.10
C GLY A 42 -4.26 2.69 -6.16
N GLN A 43 -4.53 1.96 -5.08
CA GLN A 43 -5.70 1.10 -5.01
C GLN A 43 -6.93 1.97 -4.73
N TYR A 44 -7.88 1.98 -5.67
CA TYR A 44 -9.12 2.76 -5.54
C TYR A 44 -10.38 1.89 -5.69
N SER A 45 -10.20 0.57 -5.77
CA SER A 45 -11.28 -0.40 -5.80
C SER A 45 -10.83 -1.71 -5.18
N TRP A 46 -11.67 -2.28 -4.35
CA TRP A 46 -11.62 -3.63 -3.85
C TRP A 46 -13.04 -4.18 -3.72
N VAL A 47 -13.44 -4.93 -4.74
CA VAL A 47 -14.75 -5.57 -4.80
C VAL A 47 -14.64 -6.98 -4.23
N VAL A 48 -15.49 -7.34 -3.26
CA VAL A 48 -15.64 -8.70 -2.74
C VAL A 48 -17.11 -9.11 -2.83
N ASP A 49 -17.39 -10.23 -3.50
CA ASP A 49 -18.76 -10.70 -3.78
C ASP A 49 -19.66 -9.60 -4.40
N ASP A 50 -19.13 -8.91 -5.42
CA ASP A 50 -19.78 -7.82 -6.16
C ASP A 50 -20.08 -6.55 -5.33
N ILE A 51 -19.49 -6.40 -4.14
CA ILE A 51 -19.62 -5.22 -3.28
C ILE A 51 -18.28 -4.48 -3.18
N GLU A 52 -18.28 -3.17 -3.43
CA GLU A 52 -17.10 -2.30 -3.29
C GLU A 52 -16.83 -1.97 -1.81
N HIS A 53 -15.55 -1.88 -1.44
CA HIS A 53 -15.12 -1.63 -0.06
C HIS A 53 -14.06 -0.54 0.06
N VAL A 54 -13.28 -0.24 -0.98
CA VAL A 54 -12.19 0.75 -0.89
C VAL A 54 -12.58 2.02 -1.62
N TYR A 55 -12.39 3.17 -0.97
CA TYR A 55 -12.43 4.46 -1.64
C TYR A 55 -11.04 4.83 -2.18
N GLN A 56 -10.02 4.80 -1.31
CA GLN A 56 -8.65 5.13 -1.69
C GLN A 56 -7.60 4.48 -0.78
N GLN A 57 -6.51 4.02 -1.37
CA GLN A 57 -5.27 3.71 -0.67
C GLN A 57 -4.10 4.21 -1.49
N TRP A 58 -3.24 5.00 -0.87
CA TRP A 58 -2.01 5.44 -1.54
C TRP A 58 -0.80 5.62 -0.62
N PHE A 59 0.32 6.02 -1.22
CA PHE A 59 1.62 6.17 -0.59
C PHE A 59 2.24 7.53 -0.84
N TRP A 60 2.92 8.02 0.19
CA TRP A 60 3.72 9.23 0.14
C TRP A 60 5.08 8.99 0.76
N TYR A 61 6.04 9.85 0.45
CA TYR A 61 7.36 9.80 1.03
C TYR A 61 7.95 11.20 1.23
N ARG A 62 8.88 11.32 2.16
CA ARG A 62 9.67 12.53 2.39
C ARG A 62 11.11 12.14 2.69
N ILE A 63 12.05 12.70 1.93
CA ILE A 63 13.50 12.54 2.18
C ILE A 63 13.99 13.70 3.07
N GLY A 64 14.66 13.36 4.17
CA GLY A 64 15.07 14.30 5.20
C GLY A 64 13.92 14.71 6.13
N SER A 65 14.14 15.79 6.88
CA SER A 65 13.23 16.26 7.93
C SER A 65 12.52 17.57 7.61
N THR A 66 12.56 18.03 6.35
CA THR A 66 12.03 19.34 5.93
C THR A 66 11.38 19.22 4.56
N GLY A 67 10.35 20.03 4.32
CA GLY A 67 9.57 20.01 3.08
C GLY A 67 8.40 19.03 3.15
N PRO A 68 7.43 19.16 2.24
CA PRO A 68 6.23 18.34 2.25
C PRO A 68 6.51 16.90 1.85
N GLU A 69 5.56 16.03 2.16
CA GLU A 69 5.46 14.71 1.59
C GLU A 69 5.15 14.79 0.08
N ALA A 70 5.81 13.95 -0.71
CA ALA A 70 5.51 13.77 -2.13
C ALA A 70 4.73 12.46 -2.32
N PRO A 71 3.68 12.45 -3.16
CA PRO A 71 3.01 11.21 -3.53
C PRO A 71 3.95 10.30 -4.32
N LEU A 72 3.81 8.99 -4.19
CA LEU A 72 4.78 8.04 -4.74
C LEU A 72 4.88 8.11 -6.27
N ASP A 73 3.80 8.41 -6.97
CA ASP A 73 3.73 8.60 -8.43
C ASP A 73 4.38 9.89 -8.93
N ASP A 74 4.92 10.74 -8.06
CA ASP A 74 5.90 11.76 -8.46
C ASP A 74 7.24 11.11 -8.87
N LEU A 75 7.52 9.91 -8.36
CA LEU A 75 8.54 9.05 -8.94
C LEU A 75 8.07 8.56 -10.31
N GLY A 76 8.99 8.48 -11.27
CA GLY A 76 8.64 7.94 -12.60
C GLY A 76 8.31 6.45 -12.51
N LEU A 77 7.13 6.04 -13.01
CA LEU A 77 6.85 4.63 -13.28
C LEU A 77 7.81 4.14 -14.38
N ALA A 78 8.76 3.28 -14.01
CA ALA A 78 9.76 2.74 -14.92
C ALA A 78 9.33 1.41 -15.56
N ASP A 79 8.64 0.56 -14.80
CA ASP A 79 8.16 -0.73 -15.27
C ASP A 79 6.97 -1.22 -14.44
N HIS A 80 6.14 -2.10 -15.02
CA HIS A 80 5.18 -2.89 -14.26
C HIS A 80 4.92 -4.23 -14.94
N ARG A 81 4.53 -5.21 -14.14
CA ARG A 81 4.15 -6.55 -14.61
C ARG A 81 2.99 -7.10 -13.82
N VAL A 82 2.08 -7.76 -14.52
CA VAL A 82 0.99 -8.54 -13.94
C VAL A 82 1.30 -10.03 -14.09
N LEU A 83 0.89 -10.82 -13.11
CA LEU A 83 1.10 -12.26 -13.10
C LEU A 83 -0.16 -12.99 -12.65
N ASP A 84 -0.49 -14.03 -13.41
CA ASP A 84 -1.32 -15.15 -13.01
C ASP A 84 -0.48 -16.10 -12.12
N ARG A 85 -0.99 -16.45 -10.94
CA ARG A 85 -0.30 -17.22 -9.90
C ARG A 85 -0.80 -18.65 -9.74
N ASP A 86 -2.01 -18.95 -10.19
CA ASP A 86 -2.67 -20.24 -9.95
C ASP A 86 -3.17 -20.94 -11.22
N GLY A 87 -3.07 -20.26 -12.37
CA GLY A 87 -3.48 -20.76 -13.69
C GLY A 87 -4.97 -20.58 -13.97
N GLU A 88 -5.70 -19.87 -13.10
CA GLU A 88 -7.08 -19.48 -13.31
C GLU A 88 -7.16 -18.19 -14.15
N ALA A 89 -8.36 -17.85 -14.62
CA ALA A 89 -8.51 -16.66 -15.45
C ALA A 89 -8.43 -15.39 -14.58
N GLY A 90 -7.32 -14.68 -14.64
CA GLY A 90 -7.10 -13.48 -13.86
C GLY A 90 -5.64 -13.07 -13.87
N ASN A 91 -5.34 -11.92 -13.26
CA ASN A 91 -4.02 -11.72 -12.70
C ASN A 91 -4.22 -11.50 -11.20
N GLU A 92 -3.45 -12.17 -10.36
CA GLU A 92 -3.60 -12.07 -8.91
C GLU A 92 -2.45 -11.27 -8.30
N LYS A 93 -1.48 -10.87 -9.14
CA LYS A 93 -0.33 -10.09 -8.70
C LYS A 93 0.04 -9.00 -9.67
N VAL A 94 0.38 -7.84 -9.13
CA VAL A 94 1.12 -6.79 -9.84
C VAL A 94 2.41 -6.47 -9.11
N ILE A 95 3.46 -6.18 -9.88
CA ILE A 95 4.71 -5.60 -9.39
C ILE A 95 4.96 -4.35 -10.22
N ALA A 96 5.09 -3.20 -9.56
CA ALA A 96 5.37 -1.91 -10.16
C ALA A 96 6.71 -1.36 -9.64
N LEU A 97 7.48 -0.74 -10.53
CA LEU A 97 8.76 -0.12 -10.25
C LEU A 97 8.65 1.39 -10.46
N TYR A 98 8.78 2.14 -9.38
CA TYR A 98 8.88 3.59 -9.37
C TYR A 98 10.32 3.99 -9.06
N THR A 99 10.89 4.95 -9.78
CA THR A 99 12.28 5.35 -9.53
C THR A 99 12.60 6.75 -10.04
N ASP A 100 13.57 7.38 -9.37
CA ASP A 100 14.25 8.59 -9.81
C ASP A 100 15.79 8.44 -9.67
N GLU A 101 16.52 9.53 -9.47
CA GLU A 101 17.98 9.49 -9.26
C GLU A 101 18.41 9.11 -7.83
N ASP A 102 17.52 9.26 -6.84
CA ASP A 102 17.83 9.07 -5.42
C ASP A 102 17.35 7.70 -4.91
N ILE A 103 16.15 7.27 -5.33
CA ILE A 103 15.49 6.08 -4.80
C ILE A 103 14.84 5.22 -5.89
N GLU A 104 14.72 3.93 -5.58
CA GLU A 104 13.95 2.96 -6.32
C GLU A 104 12.93 2.32 -5.36
N VAL A 105 11.66 2.30 -5.76
CA VAL A 105 10.56 1.72 -4.99
C VAL A 105 9.88 0.63 -5.81
N VAL A 106 9.91 -0.61 -5.31
CA VAL A 106 9.16 -1.73 -5.87
C VAL A 106 7.91 -1.94 -5.05
N LEU A 107 6.74 -1.72 -5.64
CA LEU A 107 5.45 -2.07 -5.05
C LEU A 107 4.99 -3.42 -5.59
N SER A 108 4.55 -4.30 -4.70
CA SER A 108 3.94 -5.58 -5.05
C SER A 108 2.61 -5.74 -4.33
N PHE A 109 1.53 -5.93 -5.09
CA PHE A 109 0.23 -6.30 -4.56
C PHE A 109 -0.10 -7.72 -4.98
N VAL A 110 -0.66 -8.49 -4.05
CA VAL A 110 -1.12 -9.85 -4.30
C VAL A 110 -2.54 -9.97 -3.77
N LEU A 111 -3.49 -10.17 -4.66
CA LEU A 111 -4.89 -10.44 -4.33
C LEU A 111 -5.06 -11.93 -4.04
N SER A 112 -5.87 -12.26 -3.05
CA SER A 112 -6.34 -13.62 -2.81
C SER A 112 -7.83 -13.57 -2.49
N GLY A 113 -8.63 -14.19 -3.36
CA GLY A 113 -10.08 -14.26 -3.24
C GLY A 113 -10.53 -15.49 -2.47
N GLY A 114 -11.60 -15.35 -1.71
CA GLY A 114 -12.32 -16.48 -1.14
C GLY A 114 -13.23 -17.15 -2.18
N ALA A 115 -13.90 -18.23 -1.76
CA ALA A 115 -14.95 -18.82 -2.60
C ALA A 115 -16.08 -17.81 -2.85
N THR A 116 -16.77 -17.90 -3.99
CA THR A 116 -17.95 -17.06 -4.28
C THR A 116 -18.99 -17.17 -3.14
N GLY A 117 -19.40 -16.03 -2.61
CA GLY A 117 -20.32 -15.88 -1.49
C GLY A 117 -19.69 -16.02 -0.10
N SER A 118 -18.37 -16.23 0.00
CA SER A 118 -17.67 -16.39 1.28
C SER A 118 -17.45 -15.07 2.03
N ARG A 119 -17.57 -13.94 1.33
CA ARG A 119 -17.34 -12.58 1.86
C ARG A 119 -15.98 -12.44 2.53
N SER A 120 -14.98 -13.06 1.92
CA SER A 120 -13.61 -13.07 2.39
C SER A 120 -12.67 -12.78 1.22
N SER A 121 -11.66 -11.96 1.46
CA SER A 121 -10.54 -11.72 0.55
C SER A 121 -9.36 -11.12 1.31
N ASP A 122 -8.15 -11.32 0.77
CA ASP A 122 -6.92 -10.78 1.31
C ASP A 122 -6.13 -10.02 0.23
N ILE A 123 -5.43 -8.97 0.63
CA ILE A 123 -4.41 -8.30 -0.19
C ILE A 123 -3.11 -8.23 0.60
N LEU A 124 -2.09 -8.94 0.12
CA LEU A 124 -0.73 -8.82 0.62
C LEU A 124 0.02 -7.73 -0.16
N GLU A 125 0.67 -6.83 0.58
CA GLU A 125 1.48 -5.77 0.02
C GLU A 125 2.93 -5.87 0.50
N VAL A 126 3.85 -5.68 -0.44
CA VAL A 126 5.28 -5.59 -0.18
C VAL A 126 5.82 -4.36 -0.89
N ILE A 127 6.54 -3.53 -0.15
CA ILE A 127 7.21 -2.33 -0.62
C ILE A 127 8.70 -2.51 -0.37
N GLU A 128 9.50 -2.44 -1.41
CA GLU A 128 10.96 -2.46 -1.31
C GLU A 128 11.51 -1.09 -1.70
N ILE A 129 12.26 -0.44 -0.82
CA ILE A 129 12.81 0.92 -1.02
C ILE A 129 14.32 0.84 -1.03
N THR A 130 14.95 1.12 -2.17
CA THR A 130 16.40 1.08 -2.36
C THR A 130 16.97 2.49 -2.48
N ASN A 131 18.01 2.79 -1.71
CA ASN A 131 18.79 4.02 -1.85
C ASN A 131 19.81 3.88 -2.99
N GLN A 132 19.66 4.67 -4.05
CA GLN A 132 20.52 4.67 -5.23
C GLN A 132 21.72 5.62 -5.12
N THR A 133 21.74 6.48 -4.09
CA THR A 133 22.78 7.48 -3.89
C THR A 133 24.06 6.87 -3.29
N THR A 134 25.09 7.71 -3.18
CA THR A 134 26.35 7.36 -2.50
C THR A 134 26.39 7.74 -1.01
N SER A 135 25.30 8.31 -0.49
CA SER A 135 25.17 8.76 0.92
C SER A 135 23.99 8.06 1.60
N ALA A 136 23.96 8.00 2.93
CA ALA A 136 22.77 7.49 3.60
C ALA A 136 21.60 8.46 3.44
N ILE A 137 20.38 7.92 3.36
CA ILE A 137 19.13 8.67 3.30
C ILE A 137 18.35 8.40 4.60
N ASP A 138 17.88 9.47 5.24
CA ASP A 138 16.80 9.41 6.22
C ASP A 138 15.49 9.75 5.50
N MET A 139 14.45 8.94 5.67
CA MET A 139 13.17 9.07 4.96
C MET A 139 12.01 8.77 5.89
N SER A 140 10.90 9.50 5.74
CA SER A 140 9.59 9.07 6.24
C SER A 140 8.78 8.53 5.06
N PHE A 141 8.25 7.32 5.18
CA PHE A 141 7.35 6.69 4.20
C PHE A 141 5.97 6.55 4.81
N PHE A 142 4.93 6.90 4.07
CA PHE A 142 3.56 6.99 4.56
C PHE A 142 2.64 6.14 3.72
N GLN A 143 1.63 5.59 4.38
CA GLN A 143 0.47 5.01 3.76
C GLN A 143 -0.77 5.68 4.33
N TYR A 144 -1.73 5.97 3.46
CA TYR A 144 -3.08 6.37 3.83
C TYR A 144 -4.08 5.37 3.23
N VAL A 145 -5.12 5.06 4.00
CA VAL A 145 -6.17 4.11 3.62
C VAL A 145 -7.51 4.63 4.07
N ASP A 146 -8.44 4.66 3.12
CA ASP A 146 -9.83 5.07 3.26
C ASP A 146 -10.72 3.97 2.65
N PHE A 147 -11.50 3.34 3.53
CA PHE A 147 -12.50 2.36 3.13
C PHE A 147 -13.86 3.02 3.18
N ASP A 148 -14.66 2.72 2.15
CA ASP A 148 -16.10 2.94 2.15
C ASP A 148 -16.72 1.54 2.34
N LEU A 149 -16.78 1.02 3.55
CA LEU A 149 -17.16 -0.38 3.77
C LEU A 149 -18.59 -0.64 3.29
N GLY A 150 -18.72 -1.44 2.22
CA GLY A 150 -20.03 -1.72 1.62
C GLY A 150 -20.51 -0.62 0.66
N GLY A 151 -19.59 0.25 0.22
CA GLY A 151 -19.82 1.32 -0.73
C GLY A 151 -20.40 2.59 -0.11
N THR A 152 -20.21 2.80 1.20
CA THR A 152 -20.66 4.00 1.90
C THR A 152 -19.58 4.58 2.79
N SER A 153 -19.41 5.89 2.77
CA SER A 153 -18.44 6.63 3.58
C SER A 153 -18.89 6.92 5.03
N ASN A 154 -19.86 6.17 5.55
CA ASN A 154 -20.37 6.39 6.91
C ASN A 154 -20.21 5.11 7.70
N ASP A 155 -18.97 4.87 8.08
CA ASP A 155 -18.53 3.67 8.76
C ASP A 155 -18.67 3.81 10.27
N ALA A 156 -18.70 2.67 10.97
CA ALA A 156 -18.97 2.64 12.40
C ALA A 156 -17.74 3.04 13.22
N SER A 157 -16.57 2.48 12.92
CA SER A 157 -15.34 2.81 13.63
C SER A 157 -14.05 2.36 12.95
N VAL A 158 -13.00 3.16 13.12
CA VAL A 158 -11.60 2.78 12.85
C VAL A 158 -10.76 2.88 14.12
N GLU A 159 -9.92 1.89 14.38
CA GLU A 159 -8.93 1.90 15.45
C GLU A 159 -7.61 1.22 15.05
N ILE A 160 -6.53 1.52 15.75
CA ILE A 160 -5.22 0.92 15.57
C ILE A 160 -4.80 0.23 16.87
N GLN A 161 -4.74 -1.10 16.83
CA GLN A 161 -4.29 -1.92 17.93
C GLN A 161 -2.79 -2.22 17.81
N GLY A 162 -2.09 -2.17 18.95
CA GLY A 162 -0.65 -2.50 19.02
C GLY A 162 0.28 -1.55 18.23
N GLY A 163 -0.25 -0.44 17.70
CA GLY A 163 0.47 0.49 16.84
C GLY A 163 0.78 -0.04 15.44
N ASN A 164 0.19 -1.17 15.06
CA ASN A 164 0.59 -1.88 13.85
C ASN A 164 -0.56 -2.65 13.16
N THR A 165 -1.74 -2.67 13.77
CA THR A 165 -2.92 -3.32 13.22
C THR A 165 -4.08 -2.33 13.18
N ALA A 166 -4.43 -1.84 11.99
CA ALA A 166 -5.63 -1.04 11.80
C ALA A 166 -6.84 -1.97 11.65
N ILE A 167 -7.96 -1.60 12.25
CA ILE A 167 -9.23 -2.31 12.19
C ILE A 167 -10.29 -1.29 11.82
N HIS A 168 -11.00 -1.54 10.72
CA HIS A 168 -12.12 -0.73 10.26
C HIS A 168 -13.37 -1.60 10.22
N GLU A 169 -14.44 -1.15 10.86
CA GLU A 169 -15.70 -1.87 11.00
C GLU A 169 -16.88 -1.00 10.54
N ASP A 170 -17.81 -1.63 9.81
CA ASP A 170 -19.15 -1.09 9.56
C ASP A 170 -20.18 -2.23 9.50
N PHE A 171 -21.31 -2.09 10.19
CA PHE A 171 -22.32 -3.13 10.40
C PHE A 171 -21.73 -4.51 10.75
N ASN A 172 -21.66 -5.40 9.77
CA ASN A 172 -21.17 -6.77 9.86
C ASN A 172 -19.96 -6.98 8.92
N LEU A 173 -19.31 -5.91 8.49
CA LEU A 173 -18.13 -5.87 7.64
C LEU A 173 -16.95 -5.45 8.49
N ARG A 174 -15.81 -6.10 8.26
CA ARG A 174 -14.58 -5.83 8.98
C ARG A 174 -13.38 -5.96 8.05
N VAL A 175 -12.55 -4.94 8.05
CA VAL A 175 -11.21 -4.98 7.47
C VAL A 175 -10.19 -4.87 8.58
N ALA A 176 -9.14 -5.68 8.49
CA ALA A 176 -7.95 -5.51 9.29
C ALA A 176 -6.72 -5.38 8.38
N GLU A 177 -5.84 -4.45 8.70
CA GLU A 177 -4.52 -4.35 8.10
C GLU A 177 -3.44 -4.48 9.16
N THR A 178 -2.52 -5.43 9.00
CA THR A 178 -1.39 -5.58 9.92
C THR A 178 -0.05 -5.39 9.21
N ALA A 179 0.75 -4.45 9.71
CA ALA A 179 2.15 -4.23 9.31
C ALA A 179 3.10 -4.75 10.40
N VAL A 180 3.97 -5.71 10.08
CA VAL A 180 4.90 -6.31 11.07
C VAL A 180 6.36 -6.07 10.72
N VAL A 181 6.68 -5.92 9.43
CA VAL A 181 8.05 -5.83 8.95
C VAL A 181 8.21 -4.53 8.19
N PRO A 182 8.86 -3.51 8.76
CA PRO A 182 8.87 -3.22 10.18
C PRO A 182 7.49 -2.75 10.68
N VAL A 183 7.32 -2.71 12.00
CA VAL A 183 6.19 -2.01 12.64
C VAL A 183 6.28 -0.51 12.32
N PRO A 184 5.15 0.18 12.08
CA PRO A 184 5.13 1.63 11.90
C PRO A 184 5.80 2.39 13.05
N SER A 185 6.51 3.46 12.71
CA SER A 185 7.10 4.41 13.66
C SER A 185 6.04 5.32 14.27
N HIS A 186 5.09 5.75 13.44
CA HIS A 186 3.93 6.55 13.81
C HIS A 186 2.68 6.05 13.08
N TYR A 187 1.51 6.40 13.60
CA TYR A 187 0.23 5.95 13.06
C TYR A 187 -0.91 6.90 13.42
N GLU A 188 -1.99 6.88 12.65
CA GLU A 188 -3.14 7.73 12.92
C GLU A 188 -4.43 7.11 12.42
N ALA A 189 -5.43 6.99 13.30
CA ALA A 189 -6.82 6.69 12.99
C ALA A 189 -7.62 7.99 13.12
N GLY A 190 -8.51 8.29 12.19
CA GLY A 190 -9.18 9.59 12.16
C GLY A 190 -10.24 9.72 11.08
N PHE A 191 -10.72 10.95 10.87
CA PHE A 191 -11.55 11.25 9.72
C PHE A 191 -10.67 11.33 8.46
N ALA A 192 -11.20 10.88 7.32
CA ALA A 192 -10.47 10.81 6.06
C ALA A 192 -9.84 12.15 5.64
N ALA A 193 -10.65 13.20 5.56
CA ALA A 193 -10.21 14.50 5.03
C ALA A 193 -9.06 15.16 5.82
N PRO A 194 -9.04 15.20 7.17
CA PRO A 194 -7.89 15.70 7.92
C PRO A 194 -6.58 14.96 7.68
N ILE A 195 -6.61 13.62 7.63
CA ILE A 195 -5.39 12.81 7.44
C ILE A 195 -4.84 13.02 6.02
N LEU A 196 -5.70 12.95 5.01
CA LEU A 196 -5.30 13.20 3.63
C LEU A 196 -4.82 14.65 3.42
N GLY A 197 -5.44 15.60 4.12
CA GLY A 197 -5.07 17.01 4.07
C GLY A 197 -3.63 17.26 4.54
N ALA A 198 -3.19 16.59 5.61
CA ALA A 198 -1.79 16.65 6.07
C ALA A 198 -0.83 16.14 4.98
N LEU A 199 -1.09 14.94 4.44
CA LEU A 199 -0.22 14.32 3.42
C LEU A 199 -0.17 15.05 2.07
N THR A 200 -1.01 16.06 1.86
CA THR A 200 -1.11 16.79 0.58
C THR A 200 -0.91 18.30 0.72
N ASP A 201 -0.55 18.78 1.91
CA ASP A 201 -0.27 20.20 2.12
C ASP A 201 1.18 20.57 1.75
N ALA A 202 1.66 21.71 2.25
CA ALA A 202 2.97 22.25 1.90
C ALA A 202 3.97 22.17 3.08
N ASP A 203 3.55 21.59 4.20
CA ASP A 203 4.30 21.47 5.43
C ASP A 203 4.80 20.02 5.61
N ALA A 204 5.76 19.83 6.51
CA ALA A 204 6.31 18.53 6.82
C ALA A 204 5.52 17.92 7.98
N ASP A 205 4.85 16.80 7.76
CA ASP A 205 4.00 16.18 8.78
C ASP A 205 4.61 14.97 9.49
N THR A 206 4.05 14.67 10.65
CA THR A 206 4.29 13.42 11.39
C THR A 206 2.95 13.01 11.96
N LEU A 207 2.57 11.75 11.75
CA LEU A 207 1.28 11.24 12.20
C LEU A 207 1.13 11.39 13.72
N ALA A 208 -0.08 11.69 14.17
CA ALA A 208 -0.33 12.16 15.54
C ALA A 208 -0.27 11.07 16.64
N ASP A 209 0.03 9.81 16.27
CA ASP A 209 -0.03 8.63 17.15
C ASP A 209 -1.43 8.41 17.76
N ASN A 210 -2.48 8.81 17.03
CA ASN A 210 -3.85 8.59 17.47
C ASN A 210 -4.31 7.17 17.10
N ALA A 211 -4.51 6.33 18.11
CA ALA A 211 -4.95 4.94 17.91
C ALA A 211 -6.47 4.78 17.72
N GLY A 212 -7.28 5.83 17.95
CA GLY A 212 -8.73 5.68 18.01
C GLY A 212 -9.22 4.97 19.30
N PRO A 213 -10.43 4.39 19.28
CA PRO A 213 -11.35 4.32 18.15
C PRO A 213 -11.90 5.70 17.75
N VAL A 214 -12.13 5.89 16.45
CA VAL A 214 -12.79 7.06 15.87
C VAL A 214 -14.02 6.60 15.10
N GLY A 215 -15.14 7.30 15.23
CA GLY A 215 -16.38 6.99 14.52
C GLY A 215 -17.65 7.45 15.26
N PRO A 216 -18.81 7.39 14.61
CA PRO A 216 -19.02 7.03 13.20
C PRO A 216 -18.67 8.19 12.25
N GLY A 217 -18.46 7.88 10.96
CA GLY A 217 -18.28 8.88 9.90
C GLY A 217 -17.47 8.38 8.71
N ASP A 218 -16.87 9.32 7.99
CA ASP A 218 -15.93 9.07 6.90
C ASP A 218 -14.51 8.94 7.48
N LEU A 219 -14.01 7.71 7.53
CA LEU A 219 -12.94 7.28 8.43
C LEU A 219 -11.77 6.69 7.66
N ALA A 220 -10.56 7.04 8.08
CA ALA A 220 -9.34 6.55 7.49
C ALA A 220 -8.32 6.17 8.57
N TRP A 221 -7.30 5.44 8.14
CA TRP A 221 -6.07 5.31 8.91
C TRP A 221 -4.84 5.59 8.06
N ALA A 222 -3.75 5.90 8.75
CA ALA A 222 -2.43 6.04 8.15
C ALA A 222 -1.35 5.37 9.01
N PHE A 223 -0.31 4.90 8.32
CA PHE A 223 0.92 4.41 8.92
C PHE A 223 2.11 5.19 8.37
N GLN A 224 3.10 5.44 9.22
CA GLN A 224 4.35 6.09 8.87
C GLN A 224 5.52 5.23 9.34
N TRP A 225 6.54 5.09 8.49
CA TRP A 225 7.81 4.46 8.82
C TRP A 225 8.94 5.44 8.64
N ASP A 226 9.74 5.65 9.68
CA ASP A 226 10.98 6.42 9.59
C ASP A 226 12.16 5.47 9.34
N LEU A 227 12.79 5.65 8.19
CA LEU A 227 13.77 4.75 7.62
C LEU A 227 15.13 5.43 7.54
N HIS A 228 16.18 4.68 7.88
CA HIS A 228 17.57 5.04 7.61
C HIS A 228 18.17 4.03 6.63
N ILE A 229 18.46 4.46 5.40
CA ILE A 229 18.87 3.58 4.30
C ILE A 229 20.29 3.94 3.87
N ASN A 230 21.27 3.06 4.10
CA ASN A 230 22.65 3.30 3.63
C ASN A 230 22.76 3.17 2.09
N PRO A 231 23.84 3.68 1.47
CA PRO A 231 24.06 3.58 0.03
C PRO A 231 23.91 2.15 -0.51
N GLY A 232 23.05 1.98 -1.52
CA GLY A 232 22.80 0.70 -2.17
C GLY A 232 22.09 -0.35 -1.29
N GLN A 233 21.55 0.02 -0.13
CA GLN A 233 20.72 -0.85 0.69
C GLN A 233 19.24 -0.71 0.34
N THR A 234 18.50 -1.78 0.61
CA THR A 234 17.05 -1.87 0.45
C THR A 234 16.40 -2.10 1.81
N HIS A 235 15.37 -1.32 2.13
CA HIS A 235 14.42 -1.62 3.21
C HIS A 235 13.17 -2.27 2.63
N VAL A 236 12.53 -3.13 3.42
CA VAL A 236 11.32 -3.84 3.02
C VAL A 236 10.23 -3.56 4.04
N ILE A 237 9.09 -3.08 3.56
CA ILE A 237 7.83 -2.99 4.30
C ILE A 237 6.90 -4.09 3.79
N ALA A 238 6.32 -4.89 4.68
CA ALA A 238 5.36 -5.93 4.33
C ALA A 238 4.15 -5.90 5.29
N LYS A 239 2.96 -5.96 4.71
CA LYS A 239 1.69 -5.84 5.42
C LYS A 239 0.59 -6.63 4.71
N ASN A 240 -0.42 -7.04 5.47
CA ASN A 240 -1.52 -7.83 4.95
C ASN A 240 -2.85 -7.19 5.32
N LYS A 241 -3.70 -6.98 4.32
CA LYS A 241 -5.10 -6.58 4.48
C LYS A 241 -6.00 -7.79 4.36
N THR A 242 -6.90 -7.96 5.32
CA THR A 242 -7.91 -9.03 5.30
C THR A 242 -9.28 -8.40 5.39
N PHE A 243 -10.18 -8.79 4.50
CA PHE A 243 -11.59 -8.43 4.52
C PHE A 243 -12.39 -9.66 4.90
N HIS A 244 -13.28 -9.51 5.87
CA HIS A 244 -14.29 -10.52 6.20
C HIS A 244 -15.60 -9.85 6.59
N SER A 245 -16.72 -10.52 6.34
CA SER A 245 -17.97 -10.16 7.01
C SER A 245 -18.21 -11.06 8.22
N ASP A 246 -18.54 -10.50 9.38
CA ASP A 246 -18.98 -11.20 10.59
C ASP A 246 -20.42 -11.75 10.45
N ALA A 247 -20.90 -11.98 9.23
CA ALA A 247 -22.22 -12.56 8.96
C ALA A 247 -22.34 -14.04 9.35
N ASP A 248 -21.42 -14.57 10.16
CA ASP A 248 -21.54 -15.90 10.72
C ASP A 248 -22.50 -15.93 11.93
N PRO A 249 -23.70 -16.54 11.84
CA PRO A 249 -24.55 -16.79 13.00
C PRO A 249 -23.94 -17.81 13.99
N THR A 250 -22.76 -18.39 13.71
CA THR A 250 -22.12 -19.41 14.56
C THR A 250 -20.97 -18.93 15.42
N ASN A 251 -20.59 -17.64 15.34
CA ASN A 251 -19.68 -17.01 16.30
C ASN A 251 -18.31 -17.73 16.35
N GLU A 252 -17.82 -18.28 15.22
CA GLU A 252 -16.44 -18.74 15.14
C GLU A 252 -15.50 -17.53 15.24
N GLU A 253 -14.67 -17.50 16.29
CA GLU A 253 -13.69 -16.45 16.51
C GLU A 253 -12.81 -16.26 15.26
N ILE A 254 -12.62 -15.00 14.87
CA ILE A 254 -11.61 -14.59 13.88
C ILE A 254 -10.29 -15.27 14.28
N PRO A 255 -9.69 -16.12 13.43
CA PRO A 255 -8.39 -16.67 13.70
C PRO A 255 -7.42 -15.50 13.90
N ALA A 256 -6.84 -15.38 15.10
CA ALA A 256 -5.71 -14.49 15.31
C ALA A 256 -4.72 -14.76 14.17
N PRO A 257 -4.19 -13.72 13.50
CA PRO A 257 -3.41 -13.88 12.28
C PRO A 257 -2.38 -14.97 12.52
N ALA A 258 -2.60 -16.13 11.90
CA ALA A 258 -1.62 -17.18 11.93
C ALA A 258 -0.40 -16.53 11.30
N ALA A 259 0.67 -16.37 12.09
CA ALA A 259 1.94 -15.91 11.56
C ALA A 259 2.16 -16.67 10.26
N VAL A 260 2.11 -15.96 9.13
CA VAL A 260 2.37 -16.52 7.80
C VAL A 260 3.86 -16.79 7.75
N GLY A 261 4.28 -17.79 8.52
CA GLY A 261 5.55 -18.48 8.44
C GLY A 261 5.43 -19.45 7.28
N GLY A 262 5.45 -18.93 6.06
CA GLY A 262 5.29 -19.75 4.87
C GLY A 262 5.27 -18.93 3.60
N GLY A 263 6.41 -18.40 3.18
CA GLY A 263 6.56 -17.97 1.79
C GLY A 263 7.39 -16.73 1.48
N LEU A 264 8.13 -16.14 2.42
CA LEU A 264 9.16 -15.15 2.03
C LEU A 264 10.41 -15.88 1.52
N MET A 265 10.36 -16.37 0.28
CA MET A 265 11.58 -16.71 -0.46
C MET A 265 12.28 -15.39 -0.84
N LEU A 266 13.07 -14.88 0.11
CA LEU A 266 14.10 -13.88 -0.13
C LEU A 266 15.01 -14.38 -1.27
N MET A 267 14.84 -13.84 -2.47
CA MET A 267 15.87 -13.91 -3.50
C MET A 267 17.01 -12.96 -3.10
N LEU A 268 17.84 -13.40 -2.14
CA LEU A 268 19.15 -12.80 -1.92
C LEU A 268 20.04 -13.18 -3.11
N GLY A 269 20.08 -12.30 -4.10
CA GLY A 269 21.05 -12.35 -5.19
C GLY A 269 22.47 -12.26 -4.63
N VAL A 270 23.17 -13.40 -4.59
CA VAL A 270 24.60 -13.45 -4.30
C VAL A 270 25.36 -12.74 -5.43
N ILE A 271 25.77 -11.49 -5.20
CA ILE A 271 26.76 -10.81 -6.04
C ILE A 271 28.11 -11.52 -5.86
N LYS A 272 28.38 -12.49 -6.73
CA LYS A 272 29.70 -13.12 -6.85
C LYS A 272 30.65 -12.12 -7.52
N ARG A 273 31.37 -11.33 -6.71
CA ARG A 273 32.50 -10.50 -7.15
C ARG A 273 33.53 -11.37 -7.89
N ARG A 274 33.55 -11.29 -9.23
CA ARG A 274 34.69 -11.75 -10.04
C ARG A 274 35.82 -10.74 -9.87
N ARG A 275 36.84 -11.09 -9.07
CA ARG A 275 38.16 -10.47 -9.18
C ARG A 275 38.82 -10.98 -10.47
N HIS A 276 39.24 -10.07 -11.34
CA HIS A 276 40.27 -10.31 -12.35
C HIS A 276 41.48 -9.45 -12.00
N GLY A 277 42.67 -10.03 -12.18
CA GLY A 277 43.95 -9.35 -12.01
C GLY A 277 45.08 -10.35 -11.75
N HIS A 278 45.54 -10.99 -12.83
CA HIS A 278 46.95 -11.37 -12.98
C HIS A 278 47.68 -10.16 -13.57
#